data_AF-A0A839Q1H6-F1
#
_entry.id   AF-A0A839Q1H6-F1
#
_cell.length_a   1.000
_cell.length_b   1.000
_cell.length_c   1.000
_cell.angle_alpha   90.00
_cell.angle_beta   90.00
_cell.angle_gamma   90.00
#
_symmetry.space_group_name_H-M   'P 1'
#
loop_
_entity.id
_entity.type
_entity.pdbx_description
1 polymer ?
#
loop_
_entity_poly.entity_id
_entity_poly.type
_entity_poly.pdbx_seq_one_letter_code
_entity_poly.pdbx_strand_id
1 'polypeptide(L)'
;MTAQPQPIHPQAARRITVTPATLTLPDGSSLTINDHVPTTPTDRRDAALHAQLYFYGGHIDTPTGPLGGYLGESGHLDGPRAASSLSRWVINQRRITPTGMALLTSPHPAYTTSAFRKLVEARTLMNLSARNLWLLNTHTNAGLATAHLTRAHVKHAHAIATTLADHIHTEIFNSHHNGHPSPAANNREHAVRVVLHADRALDTYEVMRALRAAGITTNARTWTFTIRRDLVRREAETRSIPRVFSTTHRGRRLYWNPQTLSKNAAIAGYDLAHP
;
A
#
# COMPACT_ATOMS: atom_id res chain seq x y z
N MET A 1 10.12 29.56 20.61
CA MET A 1 9.07 28.63 21.10
C MET A 1 8.53 27.87 19.90
N THR A 2 8.97 26.64 19.70
CA THR A 2 8.50 25.75 18.64
C THR A 2 7.16 25.16 19.06
N ALA A 3 6.10 25.49 18.33
CA ALA A 3 4.80 24.86 18.53
C ALA A 3 4.94 23.35 18.28
N GLN A 4 4.64 22.54 19.31
CA GLN A 4 4.45 21.11 19.12
C GLN A 4 3.30 20.90 18.13
N PRO A 5 3.45 20.04 17.11
CA PRO A 5 2.32 19.67 16.28
C PRO A 5 1.27 19.01 17.19
N GLN A 6 0.06 19.58 17.23
CA GLN A 6 -1.03 19.00 17.99
C GLN A 6 -1.31 17.58 17.49
N PRO A 7 -1.59 16.62 18.39
CA PRO A 7 -2.05 15.30 18.00
C PRO A 7 -3.37 15.46 17.23
N ILE A 8 -3.38 14.89 16.02
CA ILE A 8 -4.56 14.77 15.17
C ILE A 8 -5.65 14.09 16.00
N HIS A 9 -6.85 14.67 16.01
CA HIS A 9 -8.00 14.29 16.83
C HIS A 9 -8.17 12.78 17.04
N PRO A 10 -8.58 12.32 18.24
CA PRO A 10 -8.85 10.92 18.50
C PRO A 10 -9.98 10.43 17.58
N GLN A 11 -9.64 9.60 16.60
CA GLN A 11 -10.64 8.75 15.95
C GLN A 11 -11.24 7.86 17.04
N ALA A 12 -12.57 7.83 17.13
CA ALA A 12 -13.26 6.91 18.04
C ALA A 12 -12.69 5.50 17.82
N ALA A 13 -12.31 4.83 18.91
CA ALA A 13 -11.70 3.52 18.91
C ALA A 13 -12.51 2.53 18.06
N ARG A 14 -12.10 2.29 16.82
CA ARG A 14 -12.75 1.30 15.96
C ARG A 14 -12.17 -0.06 16.29
N ARG A 15 -12.92 -0.86 17.04
CA ARG A 15 -12.55 -2.25 17.29
C ARG A 15 -12.64 -3.03 15.97
N ILE A 16 -11.50 -3.37 15.38
CA ILE A 16 -11.47 -4.28 14.23
C ILE A 16 -11.70 -5.72 14.72
N THR A 17 -12.52 -6.46 13.98
CA THR A 17 -12.72 -7.90 14.19
C THR A 17 -12.03 -8.61 13.06
N VAL A 18 -11.11 -9.51 13.40
CA VAL A 18 -10.42 -10.35 12.42
C VAL A 18 -11.28 -11.58 12.16
N THR A 19 -11.43 -11.94 10.89
CA THR A 19 -12.12 -13.16 10.44
C THR A 19 -11.04 -14.18 10.06
N PRO A 20 -10.77 -15.19 10.90
CA PRO A 20 -9.79 -16.22 10.57
C PRO A 20 -10.20 -16.98 9.31
N ALA A 21 -9.26 -17.23 8.42
CA ALA A 21 -9.52 -17.89 7.15
C ALA A 21 -8.27 -18.57 6.60
N THR A 22 -8.47 -19.69 5.88
CA THR A 22 -7.44 -20.28 5.03
C THR A 22 -7.97 -20.29 3.60
N LEU A 23 -7.29 -19.57 2.72
CA LEU A 23 -7.76 -19.25 1.38
C LEU A 23 -6.78 -19.78 0.34
N THR A 24 -7.29 -20.49 -0.65
CA THR A 24 -6.48 -20.89 -1.81
C THR A 24 -6.53 -19.81 -2.87
N LEU A 25 -5.38 -19.26 -3.22
CA LEU A 25 -5.23 -18.24 -4.27
C LEU A 25 -5.28 -18.88 -5.67
N PRO A 26 -5.52 -18.09 -6.73
CA PRO A 26 -5.64 -18.62 -8.10
C PRO A 26 -4.41 -19.39 -8.63
N ASP A 27 -3.24 -19.21 -8.03
CA ASP A 27 -2.01 -19.92 -8.37
C ASP A 27 -1.71 -21.13 -7.48
N GLY A 28 -2.67 -21.55 -6.66
CA GLY A 28 -2.54 -22.66 -5.71
C GLY A 28 -1.79 -22.29 -4.42
N SER A 29 -1.42 -21.03 -4.22
CA SER A 29 -0.86 -20.56 -2.95
C SER A 29 -1.92 -20.59 -1.84
N SER A 30 -1.52 -20.79 -0.60
CA SER A 30 -2.38 -20.71 0.57
C SER A 30 -2.12 -19.41 1.33
N LEU A 31 -3.16 -18.63 1.56
CA LEU A 31 -3.16 -17.48 2.46
C LEU A 31 -3.90 -17.87 3.74
N THR A 32 -3.17 -17.92 4.85
CA THR A 32 -3.74 -18.15 6.19
C THR A 32 -3.85 -16.83 6.93
N ILE A 33 -5.03 -16.50 7.44
CA ILE A 33 -5.35 -15.29 8.20
C ILE A 33 -5.77 -15.72 9.60
N ASN A 34 -5.10 -15.19 10.61
CA ASN A 34 -5.30 -15.53 12.02
C ASN A 34 -5.55 -14.26 12.83
N ASP A 35 -6.47 -14.35 13.80
CA ASP A 35 -6.72 -13.35 14.84
C ASP A 35 -5.77 -13.51 16.04
N HIS A 36 -5.18 -14.69 16.19
CA HIS A 36 -4.20 -14.98 17.23
C HIS A 36 -2.79 -14.57 16.81
N VAL A 37 -2.46 -13.28 16.99
CA VAL A 37 -1.09 -12.80 16.80
C VAL A 37 -0.26 -13.10 18.05
N PRO A 38 0.89 -13.79 17.94
CA PRO A 38 1.72 -14.07 19.10
C PRO A 38 2.12 -12.80 19.85
N THR A 39 2.13 -12.86 21.19
CA THR A 39 2.34 -11.67 22.02
C THR A 39 3.81 -11.29 22.14
N THR A 40 4.71 -12.27 22.06
CA THR A 40 6.16 -12.02 22.14
C THR A 40 6.78 -11.77 20.76
N PRO A 41 7.83 -10.94 20.68
CA PRO A 41 8.60 -10.77 19.45
C PRO A 41 9.15 -12.05 18.84
N THR A 42 9.63 -12.98 19.68
CA THR A 42 10.23 -14.24 19.25
C THR A 42 9.18 -15.12 18.58
N ASP A 43 8.03 -15.32 19.24
CA ASP A 43 6.96 -16.16 18.68
C ASP A 43 6.38 -15.57 17.39
N ARG A 44 6.30 -14.24 17.28
CA ARG A 44 5.91 -13.58 16.03
C ARG A 44 6.89 -13.92 14.92
N ARG A 45 8.19 -13.77 15.18
CA ARG A 45 9.25 -14.11 14.22
C ARG A 45 9.10 -15.57 13.79
N ASP A 46 8.96 -16.49 14.74
CA ASP A 46 8.88 -17.93 14.46
C ASP A 46 7.65 -18.28 13.62
N ALA A 47 6.49 -17.68 13.92
CA ALA A 47 5.29 -17.81 13.11
C ALA A 47 5.48 -17.29 11.67
N ALA A 48 6.33 -16.29 11.45
CA ALA A 48 6.63 -15.74 10.13
C ALA A 48 7.69 -16.55 9.35
N LEU A 49 8.58 -17.31 10.02
CA LEU A 49 9.71 -18.01 9.38
C LEU A 49 9.26 -19.02 8.32
N HIS A 50 8.10 -19.66 8.51
CA HIS A 50 7.62 -20.72 7.62
C HIS A 50 6.79 -20.23 6.43
N ALA A 51 6.54 -18.92 6.32
CA ALA A 51 5.85 -18.33 5.19
C ALA A 51 6.82 -17.87 4.09
N GLN A 52 6.31 -17.51 2.92
CA GLN A 52 7.07 -16.76 1.90
C GLN A 52 6.91 -15.27 2.14
N LEU A 53 5.68 -14.83 2.46
CA LEU A 53 5.34 -13.48 2.87
C LEU A 53 4.50 -13.53 4.16
N TYR A 54 4.67 -12.54 5.03
CA TYR A 54 3.87 -12.39 6.24
C TYR A 54 3.38 -10.95 6.37
N PHE A 55 2.19 -10.78 6.94
CA PHE A 55 1.60 -9.48 7.25
C PHE A 55 1.19 -9.43 8.72
N TYR A 56 1.51 -8.33 9.41
CA TYR A 56 0.90 -7.98 10.69
C TYR A 56 0.03 -6.76 10.49
N GLY A 57 -1.27 -6.88 10.79
CA GLY A 57 -2.24 -5.80 10.69
C GLY A 57 -2.84 -5.47 12.05
N GLY A 58 -3.18 -4.20 12.25
CA GLY A 58 -3.79 -3.73 13.49
C GLY A 58 -3.84 -2.22 13.53
N HIS A 59 -3.56 -1.67 14.70
CA HIS A 59 -3.53 -0.22 14.92
C HIS A 59 -2.10 0.28 15.13
N ILE A 60 -1.83 1.50 14.68
CA ILE A 60 -0.54 2.17 14.86
C ILE A 60 -0.47 2.83 16.23
N ASP A 61 0.66 2.64 16.92
CA ASP A 61 1.05 3.19 18.22
C ASP A 61 0.17 2.83 19.43
N THR A 62 -1.16 2.74 19.26
CA THR A 62 -2.13 2.45 20.32
C THR A 62 -3.28 1.56 19.79
N PRO A 63 -4.03 0.84 20.65
CA PRO A 63 -5.18 0.04 20.23
C PRO A 63 -6.33 0.81 19.55
N THR A 64 -6.29 2.14 19.61
CA THR A 64 -7.31 3.05 19.06
C THR A 64 -6.71 4.00 18.02
N GLY A 65 -5.45 3.79 17.63
CA GLY A 65 -4.74 4.61 16.66
C GLY A 65 -5.23 4.36 15.23
N PRO A 66 -4.53 4.89 14.21
CA PRO A 66 -4.87 4.61 12.83
C PRO A 66 -4.67 3.13 12.49
N LEU A 67 -5.50 2.58 11.59
CA LEU A 67 -5.31 1.26 11.01
C LEU A 67 -4.00 1.20 10.22
N GLY A 68 -3.24 0.13 10.40
CA GLY A 68 -1.95 0.00 9.75
C GLY A 68 -1.40 -1.41 9.77
N GLY A 69 -0.23 -1.56 9.15
CA GLY A 69 0.36 -2.87 8.99
C GLY A 69 1.81 -2.86 8.53
N TYR A 70 2.38 -4.05 8.56
CA TYR A 70 3.71 -4.34 8.03
C TYR A 70 3.64 -5.63 7.23
N LEU A 71 4.08 -5.59 5.97
CA LEU A 71 4.23 -6.78 5.12
C LEU A 71 5.71 -7.09 4.98
N GLY A 72 6.14 -8.33 5.07
CA GLY A 72 7.54 -8.70 4.85
C GLY A 72 7.71 -10.03 4.16
N GLU A 73 8.92 -10.27 3.64
CA GLU A 73 9.35 -11.54 3.08
C GLU A 73 10.14 -12.33 4.12
N SER A 74 9.76 -13.58 4.36
CA SER A 74 10.36 -14.43 5.40
C SER A 74 11.80 -14.84 5.09
N GLY A 75 12.16 -15.00 3.82
CA GLY A 75 13.53 -15.33 3.38
C GLY A 75 14.58 -14.27 3.73
N HIS A 76 14.17 -13.12 4.27
CA HIS A 76 15.08 -12.12 4.82
C HIS A 76 15.19 -12.18 6.35
N LEU A 77 14.39 -12.97 7.05
CA LEU A 77 14.44 -13.10 8.52
C LEU A 77 15.73 -13.74 9.01
N ASP A 78 16.40 -14.55 8.18
CA ASP A 78 17.69 -15.18 8.48
C ASP A 78 18.89 -14.23 8.34
N GLY A 79 18.71 -13.06 7.72
CA GLY A 79 19.77 -12.06 7.53
C GLY A 79 19.75 -10.95 8.60
N PRO A 80 20.91 -10.43 9.03
CA PRO A 80 20.98 -9.40 10.08
C PRO A 80 20.20 -8.11 9.73
N ARG A 81 20.06 -7.77 8.43
CA ARG A 81 19.39 -6.54 7.96
C ARG A 81 17.85 -6.61 7.95
N ALA A 82 17.27 -7.80 7.93
CA ALA A 82 15.82 -7.97 7.83
C ALA A 82 15.20 -8.70 9.03
N ALA A 83 16.03 -9.44 9.79
CA ALA A 83 15.88 -9.45 11.23
C ALA A 83 15.75 -8.01 11.74
N SER A 84 16.56 -7.06 11.26
CA SER A 84 16.47 -5.63 11.64
C SER A 84 15.22 -4.89 11.18
N SER A 85 14.45 -5.30 10.16
CA SER A 85 13.25 -4.55 9.72
C SER A 85 11.98 -5.00 10.44
N LEU A 86 11.78 -6.31 10.60
CA LEU A 86 10.75 -6.85 11.50
C LEU A 86 11.08 -6.48 12.95
N SER A 87 12.37 -6.64 13.34
CA SER A 87 12.81 -6.27 14.69
C SER A 87 12.70 -4.78 14.95
N ARG A 88 12.98 -3.87 14.00
CA ARG A 88 12.82 -2.43 14.26
C ARG A 88 11.37 -2.00 14.34
N TRP A 89 10.51 -2.36 13.38
CA TRP A 89 9.21 -1.67 13.25
C TRP A 89 8.09 -2.29 14.07
N VAL A 90 7.98 -3.63 14.06
CA VAL A 90 6.89 -4.35 14.75
C VAL A 90 7.30 -4.76 16.17
N ILE A 91 8.58 -5.07 16.37
CA ILE A 91 9.09 -5.71 17.59
C ILE A 91 9.74 -4.71 18.58
N ASN A 92 10.70 -3.89 18.15
CA ASN A 92 11.49 -3.01 19.02
C ASN A 92 10.87 -1.62 19.17
N GLN A 93 10.29 -1.05 18.12
CA GLN A 93 9.62 0.25 18.20
C GLN A 93 8.14 0.14 18.59
N ARG A 94 7.57 -1.08 18.67
CA ARG A 94 6.18 -1.35 19.05
C ARG A 94 5.14 -0.46 18.33
N ARG A 95 5.42 -0.10 17.07
CA ARG A 95 4.56 0.84 16.33
C ARG A 95 3.27 0.23 15.83
N ILE A 96 3.13 -1.08 15.88
CA ILE A 96 1.87 -1.76 15.58
C ILE A 96 1.42 -2.46 16.85
N THR A 97 0.16 -2.25 17.21
CA THR A 97 -0.61 -3.11 18.10
C THR A 97 -1.33 -4.13 17.20
N PRO A 98 -0.71 -5.29 16.91
CA PRO A 98 -1.26 -6.19 15.92
C PRO A 98 -2.50 -6.88 16.46
N THR A 99 -3.50 -7.03 15.60
CA THR A 99 -4.77 -7.72 15.88
C THR A 99 -4.98 -8.89 14.95
N GLY A 100 -4.38 -8.86 13.75
CA GLY A 100 -4.40 -9.98 12.81
C GLY A 100 -3.04 -10.22 12.17
N MET A 101 -2.85 -11.45 11.72
CA MET A 101 -1.67 -11.90 11.00
C MET A 101 -2.10 -12.62 9.72
N ALA A 102 -1.42 -12.35 8.61
CA ALA A 102 -1.59 -13.09 7.36
C ALA A 102 -0.28 -13.78 6.99
N LEU A 103 -0.36 -15.04 6.55
CA LEU A 103 0.78 -15.86 6.15
C LEU A 103 0.51 -16.43 4.77
N LEU A 104 1.39 -16.12 3.82
CA LEU A 104 1.32 -16.68 2.47
C LEU A 104 2.33 -17.80 2.33
N THR A 105 1.83 -19.00 2.02
CA THR A 105 2.64 -20.12 1.56
C THR A 105 2.33 -20.47 0.12
N SER A 106 3.35 -20.83 -0.68
CA SER A 106 3.12 -21.19 -2.08
C SER A 106 3.99 -22.34 -2.56
N PRO A 107 3.40 -23.36 -3.20
CA PRO A 107 4.16 -24.36 -3.95
C PRO A 107 4.60 -23.84 -5.33
N HIS A 108 4.11 -22.68 -5.78
CA HIS A 108 4.32 -22.21 -7.14
C HIS A 108 5.78 -21.79 -7.38
N PRO A 109 6.45 -22.27 -8.45
CA PRO A 109 7.89 -22.12 -8.64
C PRO A 109 8.36 -20.67 -8.76
N ALA A 110 7.51 -19.74 -9.21
CA ALA A 110 7.84 -18.31 -9.28
C ALA A 110 8.25 -17.73 -7.90
N TYR A 111 7.69 -18.25 -6.80
CA TYR A 111 8.01 -17.83 -5.44
C TYR A 111 9.40 -18.25 -4.98
N THR A 112 10.14 -19.07 -5.72
CA THR A 112 11.55 -19.38 -5.41
C THR A 112 12.45 -18.15 -5.61
N THR A 113 12.06 -17.23 -6.49
CA THR A 113 12.84 -16.04 -6.82
C THR A 113 12.52 -14.89 -5.86
N SER A 114 13.55 -14.27 -5.26
CA SER A 114 13.37 -13.09 -4.39
C SER A 114 12.78 -11.90 -5.17
N ALA A 115 13.08 -11.77 -6.46
CA ALA A 115 12.51 -10.71 -7.31
C ALA A 115 10.98 -10.81 -7.39
N PHE A 116 10.43 -12.01 -7.57
CA PHE A 116 8.98 -12.20 -7.61
C PHE A 116 8.34 -11.88 -6.27
N ARG A 117 8.89 -12.42 -5.16
CA ARG A 117 8.38 -12.15 -3.80
C ARG A 117 8.39 -10.66 -3.46
N LYS A 118 9.48 -9.94 -3.76
CA LYS A 118 9.57 -8.47 -3.59
C LYS A 118 8.56 -7.70 -4.41
N LEU A 119 8.22 -8.17 -5.61
CA LEU A 119 7.20 -7.55 -6.43
C LEU A 119 5.80 -7.76 -5.84
N VAL A 120 5.49 -8.98 -5.40
CA VAL A 120 4.22 -9.29 -4.71
C VAL A 120 4.09 -8.46 -3.42
N GLU A 121 5.14 -8.40 -2.61
CA GLU A 121 5.21 -7.57 -1.39
C GLU A 121 4.89 -6.10 -1.73
N ALA A 122 5.67 -5.52 -2.65
CA ALA A 122 5.52 -4.13 -3.05
C ALA A 122 4.11 -3.79 -3.53
N ARG A 123 3.53 -4.66 -4.37
CA ARG A 123 2.20 -4.42 -4.94
C ARG A 123 1.10 -4.59 -3.92
N THR A 124 1.23 -5.55 -3.02
CA THR A 124 0.28 -5.76 -1.93
C THR A 124 0.28 -4.53 -1.02
N LEU A 125 1.46 -4.00 -0.67
CA LEU A 125 1.58 -2.77 0.10
C LEU A 125 0.97 -1.57 -0.64
N MET A 126 1.24 -1.41 -1.93
CA MET A 126 0.64 -0.32 -2.72
C MET A 126 -0.90 -0.40 -2.73
N ASN A 127 -1.46 -1.60 -2.90
CA ASN A 127 -2.90 -1.83 -2.90
C ASN A 127 -3.51 -1.55 -1.50
N LEU A 128 -2.90 -2.04 -0.42
CA LEU A 128 -3.35 -1.77 0.95
C LEU A 128 -3.26 -0.27 1.31
N SER A 129 -2.20 0.40 0.86
CA SER A 129 -2.00 1.83 0.98
C SER A 129 -3.09 2.64 0.27
N ALA A 130 -3.52 2.18 -0.91
CA ALA A 130 -4.65 2.75 -1.65
C ALA A 130 -5.99 2.57 -0.91
N ARG A 131 -6.08 1.66 0.07
CA ARG A 131 -7.24 1.50 0.95
C ARG A 131 -7.09 2.28 2.27
N ASN A 132 -6.28 3.34 2.25
CA ASN A 132 -6.06 4.23 3.40
C ASN A 132 -5.45 3.56 4.64
N LEU A 133 -4.73 2.45 4.48
CA LEU A 133 -4.00 1.82 5.59
C LEU A 133 -2.61 2.46 5.78
N TRP A 134 -2.18 2.63 7.03
CA TRP A 134 -0.85 3.13 7.35
C TRP A 134 0.17 1.99 7.39
N LEU A 135 0.92 1.85 6.30
CA LEU A 135 1.92 0.79 6.17
C LEU A 135 3.30 1.30 6.60
N LEU A 136 4.00 0.50 7.40
CA LEU A 136 5.29 0.91 7.97
C LEU A 136 6.46 0.74 7.01
N ASN A 137 6.32 -0.08 5.96
CA ASN A 137 7.36 -0.31 4.96
C ASN A 137 6.88 0.09 3.56
N THR A 138 6.71 1.39 3.32
CA THR A 138 6.31 1.92 2.01
C THR A 138 7.45 1.98 0.97
N HIS A 139 8.68 1.60 1.35
CA HIS A 139 9.85 1.55 0.46
C HIS A 139 10.24 0.10 0.18
N THR A 140 9.63 -0.49 -0.84
CA THR A 140 10.04 -1.78 -1.40
C THR A 140 10.78 -1.58 -2.73
N ASN A 141 11.85 -2.32 -2.97
CA ASN A 141 12.68 -2.26 -4.20
C ASN A 141 11.98 -2.83 -5.46
N ALA A 142 10.70 -2.52 -5.65
CA ALA A 142 9.85 -3.05 -6.71
C ALA A 142 10.40 -2.77 -8.12
N GLY A 143 10.93 -1.56 -8.34
CA GLY A 143 11.50 -1.17 -9.64
C GLY A 143 12.68 -2.04 -10.04
N LEU A 144 13.60 -2.31 -9.11
CA LEU A 144 14.74 -3.21 -9.34
C LEU A 144 14.28 -4.66 -9.52
N ALA A 145 13.29 -5.11 -8.75
CA ALA A 145 12.74 -6.46 -8.86
C ALA A 145 12.11 -6.73 -10.24
N THR A 146 11.38 -5.77 -10.82
CA THR A 146 10.77 -5.93 -12.16
C THR A 146 11.77 -6.05 -13.30
N ALA A 147 13.02 -5.59 -13.13
CA ALA A 147 14.04 -5.68 -14.17
C ALA A 147 14.42 -7.15 -14.47
N HIS A 148 14.30 -8.02 -13.48
CA HIS A 148 14.70 -9.43 -13.53
C HIS A 148 13.53 -10.40 -13.78
N LEU A 149 12.33 -9.89 -14.08
CA LEU A 149 11.12 -10.69 -14.25
C LEU A 149 10.59 -10.62 -15.68
N THR A 150 10.00 -11.72 -16.14
CA THR A 150 9.27 -11.78 -17.40
C THR A 150 7.94 -11.01 -17.28
N ARG A 151 7.35 -10.63 -18.42
CA ARG A 151 6.01 -9.99 -18.43
C ARG A 151 4.94 -10.89 -17.79
N ALA A 152 5.03 -12.20 -17.99
CA ALA A 152 4.12 -13.16 -17.38
C ALA A 152 4.24 -13.17 -15.86
N HIS A 153 5.47 -13.19 -15.32
CA HIS A 153 5.72 -13.09 -13.88
C HIS A 153 5.19 -11.78 -13.30
N VAL A 154 5.38 -10.66 -14.00
CA VAL A 154 4.84 -9.38 -13.55
C VAL A 154 3.32 -9.44 -13.49
N LYS A 155 2.64 -9.87 -14.57
CA LYS A 155 1.18 -9.98 -14.60
C LYS A 155 0.65 -10.89 -13.48
N HIS A 156 1.32 -12.03 -13.26
CA HIS A 156 0.98 -12.96 -12.19
C HIS A 156 1.15 -12.34 -10.81
N ALA A 157 2.32 -11.73 -10.52
CA ALA A 157 2.57 -11.07 -9.24
C ALA A 157 1.54 -9.96 -8.94
N HIS A 158 1.12 -9.23 -9.97
CA HIS A 158 0.06 -8.23 -9.84
C HIS A 158 -1.29 -8.83 -9.46
N ALA A 159 -1.70 -9.91 -10.13
CA ALA A 159 -2.97 -10.58 -9.84
C ALA A 159 -2.99 -11.06 -8.38
N ILE A 160 -1.93 -11.75 -7.94
CA ILE A 160 -1.83 -12.24 -6.57
C ILE A 160 -1.78 -11.10 -5.57
N ALA A 161 -0.99 -10.05 -5.82
CA ALA A 161 -0.91 -8.92 -4.92
C ALA A 161 -2.23 -8.15 -4.75
N THR A 162 -3.09 -8.14 -5.77
CA THR A 162 -4.45 -7.60 -5.65
C THR A 162 -5.28 -8.49 -4.73
N THR A 163 -5.35 -9.79 -5.01
CA THR A 163 -6.10 -10.76 -4.21
C THR A 163 -5.64 -10.81 -2.75
N LEU A 164 -4.33 -10.81 -2.49
CA LEU A 164 -3.76 -10.72 -1.14
C LEU A 164 -4.24 -9.45 -0.43
N ALA A 165 -4.19 -8.32 -1.13
CA ALA A 165 -4.54 -7.05 -0.53
C ALA A 165 -6.06 -6.92 -0.29
N ASP A 166 -6.89 -7.56 -1.11
CA ASP A 166 -8.34 -7.65 -0.89
C ASP A 166 -8.64 -8.47 0.36
N HIS A 167 -8.06 -9.67 0.48
CA HIS A 167 -8.28 -10.55 1.64
C HIS A 167 -7.68 -9.98 2.93
N ILE A 168 -6.52 -9.33 2.87
CA ILE A 168 -5.99 -8.66 4.06
C ILE A 168 -6.94 -7.53 4.49
N HIS A 169 -7.47 -6.75 3.54
CA HIS A 169 -8.35 -5.63 3.86
C HIS A 169 -9.69 -6.08 4.45
N THR A 170 -10.30 -7.10 3.86
CA THR A 170 -11.60 -7.58 4.29
C THR A 170 -11.49 -8.42 5.57
N GLU A 171 -10.53 -9.32 5.69
CA GLU A 171 -10.52 -10.30 6.77
C GLU A 171 -9.76 -9.80 8.00
N ILE A 172 -8.75 -8.94 7.86
CA ILE A 172 -8.05 -8.34 9.02
C ILE A 172 -8.68 -7.00 9.43
N PHE A 173 -9.08 -6.17 8.46
CA PHE A 173 -9.58 -4.83 8.74
C PHE A 173 -11.10 -4.71 8.61
N ASN A 174 -11.84 -5.78 8.28
CA ASN A 174 -13.29 -5.75 8.04
C ASN A 174 -13.67 -4.62 7.06
N SER A 175 -12.84 -4.46 6.02
CA SER A 175 -12.91 -3.40 5.00
C SER A 175 -12.87 -1.95 5.54
N HIS A 176 -12.51 -1.76 6.81
CA HIS A 176 -12.35 -0.43 7.38
C HIS A 176 -11.10 0.26 6.82
N HIS A 177 -11.14 1.59 6.85
CA HIS A 177 -10.07 2.46 6.39
C HIS A 177 -9.91 3.64 7.34
N ASN A 178 -8.73 4.26 7.33
CA ASN A 178 -8.52 5.50 8.07
C ASN A 178 -9.32 6.64 7.43
N GLY A 179 -9.90 7.52 8.26
CA GLY A 179 -10.61 8.72 7.79
C GLY A 179 -9.69 9.78 7.13
N HIS A 180 -8.38 9.61 7.24
CA HIS A 180 -7.38 10.45 6.58
C HIS A 180 -6.43 9.59 5.75
N PRO A 181 -5.93 10.10 4.61
CA PRO A 181 -4.92 9.39 3.86
C PRO A 181 -3.72 9.10 4.75
N SER A 182 -3.29 7.85 4.79
CA SER A 182 -2.12 7.47 5.57
C SER A 182 -0.92 8.32 5.14
N PRO A 183 0.08 8.54 6.00
CA PRO A 183 1.33 9.17 5.59
C PRO A 183 1.93 8.39 4.43
N ALA A 184 2.34 9.09 3.38
CA ALA A 184 2.98 8.47 2.23
C ALA A 184 4.50 8.62 2.35
N ALA A 185 5.24 7.68 1.79
CA ALA A 185 6.70 7.69 1.84
C ALA A 185 7.33 8.93 1.21
N ASN A 186 6.62 9.55 0.27
CA ASN A 186 7.07 10.70 -0.49
C ASN A 186 5.90 11.41 -1.17
N ASN A 187 6.18 12.60 -1.72
CA ASN A 187 5.18 13.44 -2.40
C ASN A 187 4.55 12.76 -3.63
N ARG A 188 5.27 11.87 -4.32
CA ARG A 188 4.71 11.10 -5.45
C ARG A 188 3.60 10.17 -4.96
N GLU A 189 3.85 9.41 -3.91
CA GLU A 189 2.85 8.48 -3.37
C GLU A 189 1.64 9.22 -2.80
N HIS A 190 1.85 10.39 -2.17
CA HIS A 190 0.75 11.28 -1.81
C HIS A 190 -0.08 11.71 -3.04
N ALA A 191 0.57 12.09 -4.15
CA ALA A 191 -0.13 12.48 -5.37
C ALA A 191 -0.93 11.32 -5.98
N VAL A 192 -0.37 10.10 -5.97
CA VAL A 192 -1.07 8.89 -6.43
C VAL A 192 -2.31 8.65 -5.58
N ARG A 193 -2.19 8.69 -4.24
CA ARG A 193 -3.33 8.47 -3.33
C ARG A 193 -4.44 9.49 -3.51
N VAL A 194 -4.10 10.76 -3.73
CA VAL A 194 -5.09 11.80 -4.06
C VAL A 194 -5.92 11.41 -5.28
N VAL A 195 -5.29 10.86 -6.32
CA VAL A 195 -6.00 10.42 -7.53
C VAL A 195 -6.78 9.12 -7.29
N LEU A 196 -6.24 8.18 -6.51
CA LEU A 196 -6.90 6.91 -6.24
C LEU A 196 -8.22 7.06 -5.48
N HIS A 197 -8.34 8.12 -4.69
CA HIS A 197 -9.50 8.41 -3.83
C HIS A 197 -10.46 9.43 -4.43
N ALA A 198 -10.17 9.89 -5.64
CA ALA A 198 -11.05 10.80 -6.34
C ALA A 198 -12.17 10.01 -7.04
N ASP A 199 -13.41 10.43 -6.85
CA ASP A 199 -14.58 9.86 -7.52
C ASP A 199 -14.70 10.30 -9.00
N ARG A 200 -13.78 11.15 -9.46
CA ARG A 200 -13.67 11.63 -10.84
C ARG A 200 -12.22 11.84 -11.23
N ALA A 201 -11.97 12.12 -12.51
CA ALA A 201 -10.65 12.59 -12.90
C ALA A 201 -10.32 13.94 -12.24
N LEU A 202 -9.05 14.09 -11.87
CA LEU A 202 -8.47 15.33 -11.38
C LEU A 202 -7.46 15.87 -12.38
N ASP A 203 -7.40 17.19 -12.55
CA ASP A 203 -6.27 17.81 -13.25
C ASP A 203 -5.05 18.03 -12.34
N THR A 204 -3.93 18.47 -12.94
CA THR A 204 -2.68 18.73 -12.19
C THR A 204 -2.85 19.73 -11.04
N TYR A 205 -3.65 20.78 -11.23
CA TYR A 205 -3.88 21.82 -10.23
C TYR A 205 -4.78 21.33 -9.10
N GLU A 206 -5.77 20.50 -9.41
CA GLU A 206 -6.63 19.87 -8.42
C GLU A 206 -5.84 18.92 -7.52
N VAL A 207 -4.96 18.10 -8.10
CA VAL A 207 -4.04 17.25 -7.31
C VAL A 207 -3.16 18.10 -6.41
N MET A 208 -2.57 19.18 -6.93
CA MET A 208 -1.75 20.09 -6.13
C MET A 208 -2.53 20.76 -4.99
N ARG A 209 -3.77 21.17 -5.24
CA ARG A 209 -4.65 21.77 -4.23
C ARG A 209 -4.99 20.78 -3.12
N ALA A 210 -5.30 19.53 -3.47
CA ALA A 210 -5.52 18.47 -2.48
C ALA A 210 -4.26 18.18 -1.64
N LEU A 211 -3.08 18.16 -2.27
CA LEU A 211 -1.81 18.01 -1.56
C LEU A 211 -1.54 19.17 -0.59
N ARG A 212 -1.79 20.43 -1.00
CA ARG A 212 -1.67 21.60 -0.12
C ARG A 212 -2.64 21.54 1.05
N ALA A 213 -3.89 21.15 0.80
CA ALA A 213 -4.89 20.98 1.86
C ALA A 213 -4.47 19.90 2.88
N ALA A 214 -3.73 18.89 2.43
CA ALA A 214 -3.13 17.87 3.28
C ALA A 214 -1.80 18.30 3.95
N GLY A 215 -1.41 19.58 3.86
CA GLY A 215 -0.16 20.09 4.43
C GLY A 215 1.11 19.64 3.69
N ILE A 216 0.98 18.96 2.54
CA ILE A 216 2.11 18.51 1.73
C ILE A 216 2.57 19.69 0.86
N THR A 217 3.69 20.29 1.26
CA THR A 217 4.38 21.32 0.50
C THR A 217 5.63 20.75 -0.16
N THR A 218 6.09 21.37 -1.24
CA THR A 218 7.37 21.05 -1.85
C THR A 218 8.14 22.32 -2.12
N ASN A 219 9.44 22.28 -1.87
CA ASN A 219 10.37 23.36 -2.18
C ASN A 219 10.78 23.36 -3.66
N ALA A 220 10.22 22.45 -4.47
CA ALA A 220 10.54 22.35 -5.89
C ALA A 220 10.02 23.58 -6.65
N ARG A 221 10.95 24.29 -7.32
CA ARG A 221 10.70 25.47 -8.18
C ARG A 221 9.63 25.22 -9.25
N THR A 222 9.36 23.96 -9.60
CA THR A 222 8.37 23.54 -10.61
C THR A 222 7.50 22.38 -10.10
N TRP A 223 6.64 22.66 -9.11
CA TRP A 223 5.74 21.67 -8.53
C TRP A 223 4.80 21.03 -9.57
N THR A 224 4.25 21.81 -10.48
CA THR A 224 3.42 21.32 -11.60
C THR A 224 4.15 20.30 -12.47
N PHE A 225 5.40 20.60 -12.86
CA PHE A 225 6.25 19.67 -13.62
C PHE A 225 6.53 18.39 -12.83
N THR A 226 6.82 18.52 -11.54
CA THR A 226 7.10 17.38 -10.65
C THR A 226 5.91 16.43 -10.58
N ILE A 227 4.70 16.94 -10.31
CA ILE A 227 3.48 16.13 -10.25
C ILE A 227 3.20 15.45 -11.59
N ARG A 228 3.31 16.20 -12.70
CA ARG A 228 3.13 15.63 -14.04
C ARG A 228 4.13 14.52 -14.33
N ARG A 229 5.42 14.74 -14.05
CA ARG A 229 6.47 13.72 -14.23
C ARG A 229 6.22 12.50 -13.36
N ASP A 230 5.86 12.71 -12.10
CA ASP A 230 5.72 11.63 -11.14
C ASP A 230 4.48 10.75 -11.45
N LEU A 231 3.33 11.36 -11.78
CA LEU A 231 2.09 10.64 -12.13
C LEU A 231 2.07 10.05 -13.54
N VAL A 232 2.79 10.64 -14.51
CA VAL A 232 2.80 10.14 -15.90
C VAL A 232 3.99 9.23 -16.14
N ARG A 233 5.20 9.74 -15.91
CA ARG A 233 6.43 9.09 -16.34
C ARG A 233 6.87 8.03 -15.33
N ARG A 234 6.95 8.37 -14.04
CA ARG A 234 7.49 7.43 -13.04
C ARG A 234 6.52 6.30 -12.67
N GLU A 235 5.22 6.55 -12.71
CA GLU A 235 4.22 5.47 -12.61
C GLU A 235 4.29 4.53 -13.82
N ALA A 236 4.52 5.04 -15.04
CA ALA A 236 4.65 4.22 -16.25
C ALA A 236 6.02 3.54 -16.43
N GLU A 237 7.10 4.11 -15.91
CA GLU A 237 8.46 3.53 -15.95
C GLU A 237 8.61 2.31 -15.05
N THR A 238 7.74 2.18 -14.06
CA THR A 238 7.62 0.93 -13.31
C THR A 238 7.00 -0.07 -14.30
N ARG A 239 7.70 -1.17 -14.67
CA ARG A 239 7.33 -2.14 -15.72
C ARG A 239 6.04 -2.94 -15.41
N SER A 240 5.01 -2.26 -14.98
CA SER A 240 3.80 -2.69 -14.32
C SER A 240 2.61 -1.91 -14.85
N ILE A 241 1.40 -2.39 -14.60
CA ILE A 241 0.19 -1.59 -14.86
C ILE A 241 0.24 -0.33 -13.97
N PRO A 242 0.18 0.89 -14.55
CA PRO A 242 0.13 2.12 -13.78
C PRO A 242 -1.10 2.15 -12.87
N ARG A 243 -0.93 2.62 -11.63
CA ARG A 243 -2.05 2.80 -10.69
C ARG A 243 -2.91 4.01 -11.05
N VAL A 244 -2.33 4.96 -11.76
CA VAL A 244 -2.98 6.18 -12.22
C VAL A 244 -2.86 6.21 -13.73
N PHE A 245 -4.00 6.38 -14.40
CA PHE A 245 -4.02 6.62 -15.84
C PHE A 245 -4.09 8.13 -16.10
N SER A 246 -3.60 8.55 -17.27
CA SER A 246 -3.61 9.96 -17.63
C SER A 246 -3.95 10.19 -19.09
N THR A 247 -4.55 11.35 -19.38
CA THR A 247 -4.89 11.77 -20.74
C THR A 247 -4.93 13.28 -20.84
N THR A 248 -4.76 13.82 -22.05
CA THR A 248 -4.95 15.26 -22.30
C THR A 248 -6.41 15.51 -22.62
N HIS A 249 -7.03 16.49 -21.97
CA HIS A 249 -8.42 16.93 -22.22
C HIS A 249 -8.55 18.43 -21.91
N ARG A 250 -9.24 19.20 -22.76
CA ARG A 250 -9.41 20.67 -22.62
C ARG A 250 -8.11 21.43 -22.30
N GLY A 251 -7.00 21.09 -22.95
CA GLY A 251 -5.67 21.69 -22.70
C GLY A 251 -5.03 21.35 -21.35
N ARG A 252 -5.66 20.48 -20.55
CA ARG A 252 -5.19 20.02 -19.24
C ARG A 252 -4.81 18.55 -19.28
N ARG A 253 -4.01 18.13 -18.30
CA ARG A 253 -3.67 16.71 -18.08
C ARG A 253 -4.55 16.20 -16.96
N LEU A 254 -5.38 15.22 -17.27
CA LEU A 254 -6.26 14.54 -16.33
C LEU A 254 -5.62 13.27 -15.80
N TYR A 255 -5.94 12.92 -14.56
CA TYR A 255 -5.50 11.73 -13.83
C TYR A 255 -6.70 11.03 -13.22
N TRP A 256 -6.79 9.71 -13.33
CA TRP A 256 -7.86 8.95 -12.69
C TRP A 256 -7.40 7.56 -12.24
N ASN A 257 -8.16 6.99 -11.30
CA ASN A 257 -8.04 5.61 -10.87
C ASN A 257 -8.69 4.68 -11.92
N PRO A 258 -7.92 3.85 -12.65
CA PRO A 258 -8.47 2.97 -13.68
C PRO A 258 -9.29 1.80 -13.10
N GLN A 259 -9.22 1.55 -11.80
CA GLN A 259 -9.99 0.49 -11.14
C GLN A 259 -11.44 0.89 -10.87
N THR A 260 -11.68 2.19 -10.64
CA THR A 260 -13.01 2.71 -10.30
C THR A 260 -13.65 3.47 -11.46
N LEU A 261 -12.85 4.01 -12.39
CA LEU A 261 -13.34 4.84 -13.48
C LEU A 261 -12.80 4.38 -14.84
N SER A 262 -13.74 4.17 -15.78
CA SER A 262 -13.39 4.11 -17.20
C SER A 262 -12.92 5.47 -17.70
N LYS A 263 -12.14 5.52 -18.79
CA LYS A 263 -11.69 6.79 -19.38
C LYS A 263 -12.87 7.74 -19.68
N ASN A 264 -13.97 7.21 -20.23
CA ASN A 264 -15.14 8.01 -20.58
C ASN A 264 -15.84 8.56 -19.34
N ALA A 265 -16.03 7.74 -18.30
CA ALA A 265 -16.59 8.18 -17.02
C ALA A 265 -15.72 9.24 -16.34
N ALA A 266 -14.39 9.05 -16.41
CA ALA A 266 -13.42 9.97 -15.84
C ALA A 266 -13.47 11.35 -16.52
N ILE A 267 -13.58 11.39 -17.86
CA ILE A 267 -13.73 12.63 -18.64
C ILE A 267 -15.09 13.28 -18.36
N ALA A 268 -16.19 12.51 -18.40
CA ALA A 268 -17.52 13.03 -18.14
C ALA A 268 -17.63 13.65 -16.73
N GLY A 269 -17.10 12.97 -15.71
CA GLY A 269 -17.05 13.49 -14.34
C GLY A 269 -16.20 14.75 -14.20
N TYR A 270 -15.15 14.90 -15.01
CA TYR A 270 -14.34 16.13 -15.04
C TYR A 270 -15.11 17.29 -15.68
N ASP A 271 -15.77 17.05 -16.82
CA ASP A 271 -16.54 18.07 -17.54
C ASP A 271 -17.73 18.56 -16.72
N LEU A 272 -18.41 17.68 -15.98
CA LEU A 272 -19.48 18.06 -15.04
C LEU A 272 -18.99 19.01 -13.93
N ALA A 273 -17.75 18.81 -13.45
CA ALA A 273 -17.15 19.66 -12.44
C ALA A 273 -16.55 20.97 -13.00
N HIS A 274 -16.38 21.05 -14.32
CA HIS A 274 -15.75 22.17 -15.03
C HIS A 274 -16.52 22.47 -16.34
N PRO A 275 -17.75 23.01 -16.24
CA PRO A 275 -18.60 23.26 -17.40
C PRO A 275 -17.90 24.13 -18.45
#